data_AF-A0A9W6N6J9-F1
#
_entry.id   AF-A0A9W6N6J9-F1
#
_cell.length_a   1.000
_cell.length_b   1.000
_cell.length_c   1.000
_cell.angle_alpha   90.00
_cell.angle_beta   90.00
_cell.angle_gamma   90.00
#
_symmetry.space_group_name_H-M   'P 1'
#
loop_
_entity.id
_entity.type
_entity.pdbx_description
1 polymer ?
#
loop_
_entity_poly.entity_id
_entity_poly.type
_entity_poly.pdbx_seq_one_letter_code
_entity_poly.pdbx_strand_id
1 'polypeptide(L)'
;MAVTFLTEAIMATLTVRNFDDAIKAELRVQAAERGRSMEEDVRQLLREAVERRRRAERKPYRNLAEAIAARFDPLGGVELELPSRTPLRDPPDSDDAGR
;
A
#
# COMPACT_ATOMS: atom_id res chain seq x y z
N MET A 1 4.12 -8.81 -33.23
CA MET A 1 3.31 -8.60 -32.00
C MET A 1 3.91 -7.42 -31.28
N ALA A 2 3.30 -6.24 -31.42
CA ALA A 2 3.73 -5.06 -30.69
C ALA A 2 2.52 -4.17 -30.50
N VAL A 3 2.11 -3.96 -29.26
CA VAL A 3 1.61 -2.65 -28.84
C VAL A 3 2.25 -2.37 -27.49
N THR A 4 3.33 -1.60 -27.57
CA THR A 4 4.01 -0.93 -26.47
C THR A 4 2.99 -0.11 -25.68
N PHE A 5 2.94 -0.29 -24.36
CA PHE A 5 2.17 0.56 -23.45
C PHE A 5 2.69 1.99 -23.56
N LEU A 6 1.89 2.86 -24.21
CA LEU A 6 2.18 4.29 -24.29
C LEU A 6 1.93 4.89 -22.90
N THR A 7 3.03 5.17 -22.21
CA THR A 7 3.11 5.92 -20.97
C THR A 7 2.96 7.40 -21.28
N GLU A 8 1.74 7.83 -21.59
CA GLU A 8 1.36 9.24 -21.49
C GLU A 8 0.08 9.34 -20.65
N ALA A 9 0.28 9.37 -19.32
CA ALA A 9 -0.75 9.82 -18.41
C ALA A 9 -0.97 11.32 -18.62
N ILE A 10 -1.80 11.68 -19.60
CA ILE A 10 -2.53 12.93 -19.50
C ILE A 10 -3.34 12.81 -18.19
N MET A 11 -3.07 13.69 -17.23
CA MET A 11 -3.74 13.70 -15.91
C MET A 11 -5.24 13.43 -16.07
N ALA A 12 -5.72 12.32 -15.51
CA ALA A 12 -7.13 11.97 -15.60
C ALA A 12 -7.97 13.02 -14.86
N THR A 13 -8.83 13.74 -15.57
CA THR A 13 -9.67 14.79 -15.00
C THR A 13 -10.97 14.20 -14.44
N LEU A 14 -11.27 14.48 -13.18
CA LEU A 14 -12.53 14.16 -12.53
C LEU A 14 -13.25 15.46 -12.12
N THR A 15 -14.44 15.70 -12.67
CA THR A 15 -15.27 16.86 -12.30
C THR A 15 -16.42 16.43 -11.41
N VAL A 16 -16.48 16.95 -10.19
CA VAL A 16 -17.59 16.73 -9.25
C VAL A 16 -18.55 17.90 -9.32
N ARG A 17 -19.81 17.66 -9.72
CA ARG A 17 -20.87 18.67 -9.78
C ARG A 17 -21.64 18.71 -8.46
N ASN A 18 -22.27 19.85 -8.17
CA ASN A 18 -23.06 20.08 -6.95
C ASN A 18 -22.29 19.69 -5.67
N PHE A 19 -21.01 20.06 -5.62
CA PHE A 19 -20.16 19.79 -4.47
C PHE A 19 -20.49 20.77 -3.34
N ASP A 20 -20.77 20.23 -2.15
CA ASP A 20 -21.15 21.02 -0.98
C ASP A 20 -20.06 22.05 -0.62
N ASP A 21 -20.47 23.31 -0.48
CA ASP A 21 -19.54 24.43 -0.25
C ASP A 21 -18.87 24.38 1.14
N ALA A 22 -19.54 23.82 2.15
CA ALA A 22 -18.95 23.63 3.47
C ALA A 22 -17.85 22.56 3.41
N ILE A 23 -18.11 21.44 2.73
CA ILE A 23 -17.10 20.38 2.51
C ILE A 23 -15.92 20.94 1.70
N LYS A 24 -16.18 21.78 0.71
CA LYS A 24 -15.14 22.45 -0.09
C LYS A 24 -14.25 23.36 0.76
N ALA A 25 -14.83 24.07 1.73
CA ALA A 25 -14.08 24.92 2.63
C ALA A 25 -13.18 24.08 3.56
N GLU A 26 -13.70 23.01 4.16
CA GLU A 26 -12.91 22.13 5.01
C GLU A 26 -11.76 21.47 4.25
N LEU A 27 -11.98 20.99 3.02
CA LEU A 27 -10.91 20.41 2.20
C LEU A 27 -9.78 21.41 1.92
N ARG A 28 -10.08 22.70 1.78
CA ARG A 28 -9.03 23.73 1.62
C ARG A 28 -8.22 23.91 2.89
N VAL A 29 -8.87 23.92 4.05
CA VAL A 29 -8.19 24.02 5.34
C VAL A 29 -7.28 22.81 5.55
N GLN A 30 -7.80 21.59 5.35
CA GLN A 30 -7.02 20.36 5.48
C GLN A 30 -5.83 20.30 4.52
N ALA A 31 -6.00 20.73 3.27
CA ALA A 31 -4.91 20.80 2.31
C ALA A 31 -3.81 21.78 2.77
N ALA A 32 -4.19 22.95 3.28
CA ALA A 32 -3.26 23.94 3.83
C ALA A 32 -2.51 23.41 5.05
N GLU A 33 -3.20 22.74 5.98
CA GLU A 33 -2.60 22.10 7.16
C GLU A 33 -1.58 21.02 6.77
N ARG A 34 -1.84 20.27 5.70
CA ARG A 34 -0.94 19.24 5.17
C ARG A 34 0.15 19.78 4.24
N GLY A 35 0.16 21.08 3.95
CA GLY A 35 1.12 21.73 3.06
C GLY A 35 0.99 21.29 1.58
N ARG A 36 -0.21 20.93 1.14
CA ARG A 36 -0.50 20.42 -0.21
C ARG A 36 -1.45 21.35 -0.96
N SER A 37 -1.45 21.26 -2.29
CA SER A 37 -2.52 21.87 -3.08
C SER A 37 -3.84 21.13 -2.82
N MET A 38 -4.96 21.82 -3.00
CA MET A 38 -6.28 21.20 -2.83
C MET A 38 -6.47 19.98 -3.77
N GLU A 39 -5.95 20.06 -5.00
CA GLU A 39 -6.01 18.96 -5.96
C GLU A 39 -5.21 17.74 -5.47
N GLU A 40 -3.99 17.95 -4.99
CA GLU A 40 -3.14 16.88 -4.48
C GLU A 40 -3.78 16.21 -3.25
N ASP A 41 -4.34 17.00 -2.33
CA ASP A 41 -4.97 16.48 -1.12
C ASP A 41 -6.21 15.64 -1.45
N VAL A 42 -7.05 16.11 -2.38
CA VAL A 42 -8.20 15.34 -2.88
C VAL A 42 -7.75 14.05 -3.57
N ARG A 43 -6.68 14.09 -4.37
CA ARG A 43 -6.14 12.90 -5.03
C ARG A 43 -5.67 11.87 -4.01
N GLN A 44 -4.98 12.31 -2.96
CA GLN A 44 -4.54 11.43 -1.89
C GLN A 44 -5.73 10.84 -1.12
N LEU A 45 -6.72 11.65 -0.77
CA LEU A 45 -7.92 11.19 -0.06
C LEU A 45 -8.68 10.13 -0.86
N LEU A 46 -8.84 10.34 -2.17
CA LEU A 46 -9.46 9.36 -3.06
C LEU A 46 -8.65 8.06 -3.15
N ARG A 47 -7.31 8.16 -3.27
CA ARG A 47 -6.42 7.00 -3.26
C ARG A 47 -6.57 6.19 -1.98
N GLU A 48 -6.53 6.85 -0.82
CA GLU A 48 -6.66 6.21 0.48
C GLU A 48 -8.03 5.57 0.67
N ALA A 49 -9.11 6.23 0.24
CA ALA A 49 -10.47 5.68 0.29
C ALA A 49 -10.60 4.40 -0.55
N VAL A 50 -10.05 4.40 -1.77
CA VAL A 50 -10.05 3.22 -2.66
C VAL A 50 -9.22 2.08 -2.06
N GLU A 51 -8.02 2.36 -1.55
CA GLU A 51 -7.16 1.35 -0.93
C GLU A 51 -7.77 0.78 0.35
N ARG A 52 -8.41 1.62 1.17
CA ARG A 52 -9.15 1.16 2.36
C ARG A 52 -10.29 0.21 1.96
N ARG A 53 -11.06 0.56 0.93
CA ARG A 53 -12.12 -0.32 0.41
C ARG A 53 -11.55 -1.64 -0.11
N ARG A 54 -10.50 -1.60 -0.93
CA ARG A 54 -9.80 -2.81 -1.41
C ARG A 54 -9.32 -3.70 -0.28
N ARG A 55 -8.77 -3.12 0.79
CA ARG A 55 -8.37 -3.88 1.98
C ARG A 55 -9.55 -4.50 2.72
N ALA A 56 -10.67 -3.77 2.84
CA ALA A 56 -11.88 -4.30 3.48
C ALA A 56 -12.54 -5.43 2.67
N GLU A 57 -12.45 -5.39 1.34
CA GLU A 57 -12.97 -6.43 0.45
C GLU A 57 -12.07 -7.68 0.41
N ARG A 58 -10.78 -7.56 0.78
CA ARG A 58 -9.92 -8.73 0.97
C ARG A 58 -10.44 -9.50 2.19
N LYS A 59 -10.86 -10.75 1.98
CA LYS A 59 -11.12 -11.67 3.09
C LYS A 59 -9.85 -11.74 3.94
N PRO A 60 -9.92 -11.48 5.25
CA PRO A 60 -8.77 -11.69 6.11
C PRO A 60 -8.34 -13.15 5.99
N TYR A 61 -7.02 -13.38 5.86
CA TYR A 61 -6.48 -14.72 5.96
C TYR A 61 -6.83 -15.29 7.33
N ARG A 62 -7.19 -16.57 7.38
CA ARG A 62 -7.57 -17.23 8.63
C ARG A 62 -6.37 -17.40 9.56
N ASN A 63 -5.16 -17.49 8.99
CA ASN A 63 -3.91 -17.65 9.71
C ASN A 63 -2.70 -17.18 8.86
N LEU A 64 -1.53 -17.14 9.49
CA LEU A 64 -0.28 -16.74 8.85
C LEU A 64 0.12 -17.65 7.68
N ALA A 65 -0.13 -18.96 7.77
CA ALA A 65 0.23 -19.90 6.70
C ALA A 65 -0.53 -19.60 5.41
N GLU A 66 -1.83 -19.29 5.51
CA GLU A 66 -2.66 -18.88 4.37
C GLU A 66 -2.19 -17.54 3.77
N ALA A 67 -1.79 -16.59 4.62
CA ALA A 67 -1.25 -15.31 4.18
C ALA A 67 0.07 -15.45 3.42
N ILE A 68 0.96 -16.33 3.88
CA ILE A 68 2.22 -16.66 3.21
C ILE A 68 1.91 -17.33 1.86
N ALA A 69 1.10 -18.39 1.85
CA ALA A 69 0.76 -19.14 0.63
C ALA A 69 0.17 -18.23 -0.47
N ALA A 70 -0.78 -17.36 -0.12
CA ALA A 70 -1.40 -16.45 -1.07
C ALA A 70 -0.43 -15.45 -1.74
N ARG A 71 0.73 -15.20 -1.13
CA ARG A 71 1.76 -14.32 -1.71
C ARG A 71 2.59 -15.01 -2.80
N PHE A 72 2.72 -16.34 -2.71
CA PHE A 72 3.48 -17.16 -3.67
C PHE A 72 2.58 -17.86 -4.70
N ASP A 73 1.27 -17.94 -4.46
CA ASP A 73 0.29 -18.53 -5.38
C ASP A 73 0.35 -17.93 -6.81
N PRO A 74 0.44 -16.59 -7.01
CA PRO A 74 0.57 -16.01 -8.36
C PRO A 74 1.89 -16.37 -9.07
N LEU A 75 2.89 -16.85 -8.33
CA LEU A 75 4.18 -17.28 -8.86
C LEU A 75 4.19 -18.78 -9.20
N GLY A 76 3.08 -19.50 -8.96
CA GLY A 76 2.98 -20.95 -9.16
C GLY A 76 3.56 -21.78 -8.01
N GLY A 77 3.80 -21.15 -6.85
CA GLY A 77 4.58 -21.75 -5.76
C GLY A 77 6.09 -21.68 -6.01
N VAL A 78 6.88 -21.79 -4.94
CA VAL A 78 8.35 -21.78 -5.02
C VAL A 78 8.88 -23.01 -4.30
N GLU A 79 9.71 -23.78 -4.99
CA GLU A 79 10.55 -24.80 -4.36
C GLU A 79 11.90 -24.15 -4.07
N LEU A 80 12.29 -24.14 -2.79
CA LEU A 80 13.51 -23.49 -2.34
C LEU A 80 14.59 -24.54 -2.10
N GLU A 81 15.75 -24.36 -2.74
CA GLU A 81 16.93 -25.12 -2.35
C GLU A 81 17.34 -24.68 -0.93
N LEU A 82 17.16 -25.59 0.03
CA LEU A 82 17.53 -25.31 1.41
C LEU A 82 19.05 -25.41 1.56
N PRO A 83 19.74 -24.35 2.01
CA PRO A 83 21.16 -24.43 2.27
C PRO A 83 21.45 -25.43 3.39
N SER A 84 22.64 -26.04 3.37
CA SER A 84 23.08 -26.90 4.47
C SER A 84 23.07 -26.12 5.79
N ARG A 85 22.53 -26.74 6.84
CA ARG A 85 22.45 -26.09 8.16
C ARG A 85 23.85 -25.80 8.68
N THR A 86 24.13 -24.53 8.99
CA THR A 86 25.32 -24.13 9.74
C THR A 86 25.08 -24.27 11.24
N PRO A 87 26.14 -24.33 12.06
CA PRO A 87 26.02 -24.17 13.50
C PRO A 87 25.20 -22.91 13.84
N LEU A 88 24.44 -22.97 14.93
CA LEU A 88 23.70 -21.81 15.43
C LEU A 88 24.69 -20.69 15.74
N ARG A 89 24.29 -19.43 15.49
CA ARG A 89 25.05 -18.27 15.99
C ARG A 89 25.18 -18.39 17.50
N ASP A 90 26.35 -18.04 18.04
CA ASP A 90 26.49 -17.89 19.48
C ASP A 90 25.41 -16.94 20.02
N PRO A 91 24.76 -17.28 21.14
CA PRO A 91 23.80 -16.38 21.76
C PRO A 91 24.47 -15.03 22.04
N PRO A 92 23.72 -13.90 21.97
CA PRO A 92 24.27 -12.62 22.39
C PRO A 92 24.73 -12.72 23.85
N ASP A 93 25.85 -12.07 24.18
CA ASP A 93 26.30 -11.97 25.56
C ASP A 93 25.19 -11.30 26.38
N SER A 94 24.78 -11.94 27.47
CA SER A 94 23.69 -11.47 28.33
C SER A 94 23.92 -10.03 28.85
N ASP A 95 25.17 -9.57 28.87
CA ASP A 95 25.57 -8.23 29.31
C ASP A 95 25.42 -7.15 28.23
N ASP A 96 25.13 -7.51 26.97
CA ASP A 96 24.89 -6.57 25.86
C ASP A 96 23.40 -6.11 25.77
N ALA A 97 22.55 -6.55 26.71
CA ALA A 97 21.15 -6.14 26.83
C ALA A 97 20.96 -4.74 27.47
N GLY A 98 21.94 -3.85 27.31
CA GLY A 98 22.06 -2.60 28.07
C GLY A 98 22.50 -1.41 27.24
N ARG A 99 21.69 -0.97 26.27
CA ARG A 99 21.56 0.46 25.90
C ARG A 99 20.32 0.76 25.08
#